data_AF-A0AA36I4H9-F1
#
_entry.id   AF-A0AA36I4H9-F1
#
_cell.length_a   1.000
_cell.length_b   1.000
_cell.length_c   1.000
_cell.angle_alpha   90.00
_cell.angle_beta   90.00
_cell.angle_gamma   90.00
#
_symmetry.space_group_name_H-M   'P 1'
#
loop_
_entity.id
_entity.type
_entity.pdbx_description
1 polymer ?
#
loop_
_entity_poly.entity_id
_entity_poly.type
_entity_poly.pdbx_seq_one_letter_code
_entity_poly.pdbx_strand_id
1 'polypeptide(L)'
;MNFMQLNLAQVQDAVRAECLYHGPTVRLVSALASPVLPLVMLLACSTLELLKPSLGVSMAFKVLALFYIGGAQQSSDLFRCQTVDGGGDSLGDYAFLQKLPFISCCENSGISQLVHVTGCVTALFYVFIIPAANLHLFVRQYVVLKPSKTVMAVAEQTTAGWLARLQPLRQTKGRPQDHEHLLAAAVAHMAVALRGQVRLQLRDGQAEMRTAEEEFHTDAELNVSGFLETDDSTTQTLRSRAIMEMLVERCEMERVSTQDRLLGGAKKTFFQYAFCRYFWMQFVEKLLAVALLAVVSTDNALHLVLAIVLVMAATIAMVRPYLQPQMNDLQCLSMICLAGAAIGFSAGTSGDAHWLWLSRVSFLLPFLLAATQVLQPDSCEALAARLYQEARQKLPELKEEKEVELMVEMVSFL
;
A
#
# COMPACT_ATOMS: atom_id res chain seq x y z
N MET A 1 -9.94 0.62 -4.09
CA MET A 1 -10.68 1.84 -3.67
C MET A 1 -9.68 2.99 -3.64
N ASN A 2 -9.86 3.95 -4.54
CA ASN A 2 -8.94 5.06 -4.77
C ASN A 2 -8.98 6.03 -3.58
N PHE A 3 -7.81 6.30 -2.99
CA PHE A 3 -7.65 7.35 -1.99
C PHE A 3 -7.44 8.67 -2.74
N MET A 4 -8.50 9.45 -2.93
CA MET A 4 -8.33 10.88 -3.16
C MET A 4 -7.68 11.47 -1.90
N GLN A 5 -6.47 12.01 -2.04
CA GLN A 5 -5.87 12.84 -1.00
C GLN A 5 -6.63 14.16 -0.98
N LEU A 6 -7.52 14.33 0.00
CA LEU A 6 -8.27 15.56 0.17
C LEU A 6 -7.34 16.61 0.79
N ASN A 7 -7.01 17.66 0.03
CA ASN A 7 -6.36 18.84 0.57
C ASN A 7 -7.45 19.78 1.10
N LEU A 8 -7.44 20.04 2.42
CA LEU A 8 -8.40 20.94 3.06
C LEU A 8 -8.39 22.35 2.45
N ALA A 9 -7.24 22.78 1.91
CA ALA A 9 -7.12 24.06 1.21
C ALA A 9 -8.07 24.17 -0.01
N GLN A 10 -8.26 23.09 -0.77
CA GLN A 10 -9.14 23.10 -1.95
C GLN A 10 -10.62 23.18 -1.55
N VAL A 11 -10.99 22.58 -0.42
CA VAL A 11 -12.35 22.67 0.13
C VAL A 11 -12.61 24.09 0.66
N GLN A 12 -11.60 24.74 1.23
CA GLN A 12 -11.70 26.11 1.74
C GLN A 12 -11.83 27.13 0.61
N ASP A 13 -11.06 26.99 -0.47
CA ASP A 13 -11.17 27.84 -1.67
C ASP A 13 -12.57 27.78 -2.28
N ALA A 14 -13.23 26.62 -2.21
CA ALA A 14 -14.58 26.43 -2.72
C ALA A 14 -15.68 27.13 -1.88
N VAL A 15 -15.48 27.28 -0.57
CA VAL A 15 -16.52 27.79 0.36
C VAL A 15 -16.52 29.32 0.47
N ARG A 16 -15.48 30.02 -0.04
CA ARG A 16 -15.37 31.51 -0.03
C ARG A 16 -15.73 32.17 1.31
N ALA A 17 -15.42 31.51 2.44
CA ALA A 17 -15.73 32.02 3.78
C ALA A 17 -15.08 33.39 4.06
N GLU A 18 -14.00 33.72 3.34
CA GLU A 18 -13.33 35.02 3.38
C GLU A 18 -14.22 36.20 2.93
N CYS A 19 -15.25 35.94 2.11
CA CYS A 19 -16.17 36.99 1.64
C CYS A 19 -17.28 37.33 2.64
N LEU A 20 -17.55 36.44 3.62
CA LEU A 20 -18.65 36.59 4.56
C LEU A 20 -18.21 37.01 5.97
N TYR A 21 -16.94 36.79 6.31
CA TYR A 21 -16.38 37.05 7.64
C TYR A 21 -15.09 37.89 7.55
N HIS A 22 -14.57 38.33 8.70
CA HIS A 22 -13.32 39.09 8.76
C HIS A 22 -12.15 38.26 8.15
N GLY A 23 -11.74 38.63 6.93
CA GLY A 23 -10.79 37.87 6.10
C GLY A 23 -9.51 37.44 6.81
N PRO A 24 -8.75 38.36 7.44
CA PRO A 24 -7.57 38.03 8.26
C PRO A 24 -7.80 36.94 9.32
N THR A 25 -8.90 37.01 10.07
CA THR A 25 -9.22 36.01 11.10
C THR A 25 -9.54 34.66 10.49
N VAL A 26 -10.30 34.63 9.37
CA VAL A 26 -10.60 33.39 8.65
C VAL A 26 -9.33 32.75 8.11
N ARG A 27 -8.42 33.55 7.53
CA ARG A 27 -7.12 33.08 7.04
C ARG A 27 -6.24 32.53 8.16
N LEU A 28 -6.20 33.21 9.31
CA LEU A 28 -5.46 32.75 10.48
C LEU A 28 -5.99 31.41 10.99
N VAL A 29 -7.30 31.31 11.22
CA VAL A 29 -7.93 30.08 11.69
C VAL A 29 -7.73 28.95 10.67
N SER A 30 -7.89 29.23 9.39
CA SER A 30 -7.68 28.28 8.30
C SER A 30 -6.24 27.77 8.24
N ALA A 31 -5.26 28.67 8.27
CA ALA A 31 -3.84 28.34 8.22
C ALA A 31 -3.41 27.49 9.42
N LEU A 32 -3.93 27.77 10.62
CA LEU A 32 -3.65 26.99 11.83
C LEU A 32 -4.42 25.66 11.85
N ALA A 33 -5.68 25.64 11.41
CA ALA A 33 -6.50 24.44 11.40
C ALA A 33 -5.99 23.39 10.42
N SER A 34 -5.45 23.80 9.26
CA SER A 34 -5.02 22.88 8.22
C SER A 34 -3.97 21.83 8.67
N PRO A 35 -2.86 22.21 9.34
CA PRO A 35 -1.91 21.24 9.88
C PRO A 35 -2.33 20.63 11.23
N VAL A 36 -3.25 21.26 11.98
CA VAL A 36 -3.70 20.75 13.29
C VAL A 36 -4.83 19.72 13.15
N LEU A 37 -5.69 19.87 12.16
CA LEU A 37 -6.87 19.01 11.95
C LEU A 37 -6.53 17.52 11.90
N PRO A 38 -5.49 17.06 11.18
CA PRO A 38 -5.16 15.64 11.16
C PRO A 38 -4.68 15.16 12.54
N LEU A 39 -3.97 15.99 13.32
CA LEU A 39 -3.58 15.66 14.68
C LEU A 39 -4.78 15.56 15.62
N VAL A 40 -5.76 16.47 15.47
CA VAL A 40 -7.03 16.40 16.21
C VAL A 40 -7.81 15.13 15.84
N MET A 41 -7.83 14.75 14.56
CA MET A 41 -8.42 13.48 14.13
C MET A 41 -7.69 12.27 14.73
N LEU A 42 -6.35 12.32 14.86
CA LEU A 42 -5.60 11.25 15.53
C LEU A 42 -5.87 11.20 17.03
N LEU A 43 -6.05 12.34 17.69
CA LEU A 43 -6.51 12.39 19.08
C LEU A 43 -7.91 11.78 19.21
N ALA A 44 -8.83 12.09 18.30
CA ALA A 44 -10.16 11.47 18.26
C ALA A 44 -10.09 9.96 17.96
N CYS A 45 -9.15 9.50 17.13
CA CYS A 45 -8.92 8.07 16.92
C CYS A 45 -8.36 7.41 18.18
N SER A 46 -7.54 8.13 18.96
CA SER A 46 -6.99 7.65 20.22
C SER A 46 -8.09 7.53 21.30
N THR A 47 -9.01 8.49 21.38
CA THR A 47 -10.19 8.37 22.26
C THR A 47 -11.11 7.26 21.80
N LEU A 48 -11.30 7.07 20.49
CA LEU A 48 -12.05 5.94 19.96
C LEU A 48 -11.40 4.58 20.31
N GLU A 49 -10.07 4.49 20.34
CA GLU A 49 -9.36 3.29 20.75
C GLU A 49 -9.64 2.92 22.22
N LEU A 50 -9.82 3.91 23.09
CA LEU A 50 -10.21 3.68 24.49
C LEU A 50 -11.63 3.07 24.59
N LEU A 51 -12.52 3.40 23.66
CA LEU A 51 -13.91 2.93 23.65
C LEU A 51 -14.10 1.61 22.90
N LYS A 52 -13.42 1.47 21.76
CA LYS A 52 -13.49 0.32 20.85
C LYS A 52 -12.07 -0.05 20.42
N PRO A 53 -11.43 -0.99 21.15
CA PRO A 53 -10.08 -1.44 20.83
C PRO A 53 -9.96 -1.92 19.38
N SER A 54 -8.79 -1.72 18.77
CA SER A 54 -8.44 -1.96 17.36
C SER A 54 -9.11 -1.04 16.32
N LEU A 55 -10.33 -0.55 16.59
CA LEU A 55 -11.04 0.33 15.65
C LEU A 55 -10.37 1.71 15.58
N GLY A 56 -9.94 2.25 16.73
CA GLY A 56 -9.26 3.54 16.80
C GLY A 56 -7.93 3.52 16.05
N VAL A 57 -7.13 2.48 16.25
CA VAL A 57 -5.89 2.26 15.48
C VAL A 57 -6.18 2.14 13.98
N SER A 58 -7.18 1.34 13.58
CA SER A 58 -7.54 1.19 12.17
C SER A 58 -7.96 2.52 11.52
N MET A 59 -8.74 3.33 12.23
CA MET A 59 -9.13 4.67 11.77
C MET A 59 -7.94 5.62 11.72
N ALA A 60 -7.04 5.56 12.71
CA ALA A 60 -5.82 6.37 12.71
C ALA A 60 -4.96 6.12 11.46
N PHE A 61 -4.80 4.86 11.03
CA PHE A 61 -4.09 4.56 9.78
C PHE A 61 -4.78 5.12 8.54
N LYS A 62 -6.11 5.12 8.49
CA LYS A 62 -6.86 5.74 7.37
C LYS A 62 -6.69 7.25 7.37
N VAL A 63 -6.78 7.90 8.53
CA VAL A 63 -6.53 9.33 8.71
C VAL A 63 -5.09 9.67 8.26
N LEU A 64 -4.10 8.89 8.71
CA LEU A 64 -2.71 9.05 8.28
C LEU A 64 -2.50 8.78 6.78
N ALA A 65 -3.27 7.88 6.17
CA ALA A 65 -3.17 7.66 4.73
C ALA A 65 -3.72 8.84 3.92
N LEU A 66 -4.79 9.48 4.41
CA LEU A 66 -5.47 10.57 3.72
C LEU A 66 -4.82 11.94 3.95
N PHE A 67 -4.44 12.24 5.19
CA PHE A 67 -4.12 13.60 5.60
C PHE A 67 -2.66 13.83 5.97
N TYR A 68 -1.81 12.80 6.01
CA TYR A 68 -0.42 12.98 6.44
C TYR A 68 0.35 13.93 5.52
N ILE A 69 0.28 13.74 4.20
CA ILE A 69 1.02 14.56 3.24
C ILE A 69 0.50 15.99 3.27
N GLY A 70 -0.83 16.18 3.24
CA GLY A 70 -1.44 17.50 3.35
C GLY A 70 -1.08 18.20 4.66
N GLY A 71 -1.17 17.52 5.80
CA GLY A 71 -0.82 18.09 7.10
C GLY A 71 0.65 18.47 7.21
N ALA A 72 1.57 17.61 6.73
CA ALA A 72 3.00 17.89 6.71
C ALA A 72 3.34 19.08 5.79
N GLN A 73 2.74 19.13 4.60
CA GLN A 73 2.91 20.25 3.66
C GLN A 73 2.44 21.56 4.29
N GLN A 74 1.25 21.58 4.87
CA GLN A 74 0.65 22.78 5.44
C GLN A 74 1.44 23.25 6.67
N SER A 75 2.03 22.31 7.44
CA SER A 75 2.96 22.64 8.51
C SER A 75 4.23 23.30 7.98
N SER A 76 4.75 22.88 6.82
CA SER A 76 5.90 23.52 6.18
C SER A 76 5.55 24.90 5.63
N ASP A 77 4.36 25.06 5.04
CA ASP A 77 3.91 26.32 4.46
C ASP A 77 3.68 27.41 5.53
N LEU A 78 3.45 27.05 6.80
CA LEU A 78 3.41 28.01 7.91
C LEU A 78 4.75 28.72 8.15
N PHE A 79 5.87 28.13 7.74
CA PHE A 79 7.20 28.70 7.88
C PHE A 79 7.71 29.39 6.61
N ARG A 80 7.00 29.24 5.49
CA ARG A 80 7.46 29.78 4.21
C ARG A 80 7.19 31.28 4.14
N CYS A 81 8.28 32.02 4.01
CA CYS A 81 8.25 33.44 3.70
C CYS A 81 8.22 33.65 2.20
N GLN A 82 7.34 34.53 1.75
CA GLN A 82 7.43 35.10 0.42
C GLN A 82 8.45 36.23 0.45
N THR A 83 9.60 36.01 -0.19
CA THR A 83 10.72 36.95 -0.24
C THR A 83 10.84 37.66 -1.58
N VAL A 84 10.05 37.25 -2.57
CA VAL A 84 10.00 37.85 -3.91
C VAL A 84 8.57 38.25 -4.25
N ASP A 85 8.43 39.36 -4.95
CA ASP A 85 7.14 39.87 -5.42
C ASP A 85 6.69 39.19 -6.73
N GLY A 86 5.59 39.66 -7.32
CA GLY A 86 5.09 39.14 -8.60
C GLY A 86 5.95 39.51 -9.82
N GLY A 87 6.84 40.49 -9.69
CA GLY A 87 7.82 40.88 -10.70
C GLY A 87 9.16 40.13 -10.59
N GLY A 88 9.37 39.39 -9.49
CA GLY A 88 10.62 38.70 -9.18
C GLY A 88 11.61 39.55 -8.39
N ASP A 89 11.23 40.76 -7.97
CA ASP A 89 12.04 41.64 -7.15
C ASP A 89 12.03 41.19 -5.69
N SER A 90 13.15 41.37 -4.99
CA SER A 90 13.25 41.01 -3.58
C SER A 90 12.44 41.96 -2.69
N LEU A 91 11.60 41.40 -1.84
CA LEU A 91 10.79 42.12 -0.86
C LEU A 91 11.62 42.61 0.35
N GLY A 92 12.82 42.08 0.59
CA GLY A 92 13.67 42.45 1.73
C GLY A 92 12.92 42.35 3.07
N ASP A 93 12.89 43.46 3.82
CA ASP A 93 12.19 43.57 5.12
C ASP A 93 10.66 43.48 5.01
N TYR A 94 10.11 43.65 3.81
CA TYR A 94 8.68 43.50 3.52
C TYR A 94 8.28 42.04 3.24
N ALA A 95 9.19 41.08 3.40
CA ALA A 95 8.85 39.67 3.29
C ALA A 95 7.76 39.29 4.31
N PHE A 96 6.78 38.52 3.85
CA PHE A 96 5.62 38.13 4.65
C PHE A 96 5.39 36.63 4.58
N LEU A 97 4.64 36.09 5.56
CA LEU A 97 4.28 34.68 5.57
C LEU A 97 3.33 34.37 4.41
N GLN A 98 3.66 33.36 3.59
CA GLN A 98 2.93 33.07 2.36
C GLN A 98 1.44 32.78 2.60
N LYS A 99 1.10 32.08 3.69
CA LYS A 99 -0.29 31.78 4.08
C LYS A 99 -0.96 32.92 4.86
N LEU A 100 -0.17 33.83 5.42
CA LEU A 100 -0.63 34.91 6.30
C LEU A 100 0.06 36.21 5.90
N PRO A 101 -0.30 36.78 4.72
CA PRO A 101 0.44 37.89 4.12
C PRO A 101 0.37 39.20 4.90
N PHE A 102 -0.48 39.27 5.95
CA PHE A 102 -0.56 40.40 6.87
C PHE A 102 0.46 40.34 8.01
N ILE A 103 1.26 39.28 8.09
CA ILE A 103 2.32 39.10 9.10
C ILE A 103 3.66 39.17 8.39
N SER A 104 4.52 40.13 8.79
CA SER A 104 5.89 40.19 8.29
C SER A 104 6.74 39.07 8.89
N CYS A 105 7.65 38.51 8.09
CA CYS A 105 8.53 37.43 8.52
C CYS A 105 9.55 37.86 9.58
N CYS A 106 9.87 39.15 9.65
CA CYS A 106 10.79 39.71 10.64
C CYS A 106 10.07 40.23 11.90
N GLU A 107 8.73 40.23 11.88
CA GLU A 107 7.92 40.82 12.94
C GLU A 107 7.72 39.85 14.12
N ASN A 108 8.14 40.29 15.32
CA ASN A 108 7.95 39.55 16.56
C ASN A 108 6.62 39.92 17.24
N SER A 109 5.51 39.66 16.54
CA SER A 109 4.16 39.84 17.08
C SER A 109 3.68 38.59 17.82
N GLY A 110 2.73 38.73 18.76
CA GLY A 110 2.17 37.57 19.47
C GLY A 110 1.49 36.55 18.53
N ILE A 111 0.94 37.01 17.40
CA ILE A 111 0.35 36.15 16.36
C ILE A 111 1.45 35.39 15.61
N SER A 112 2.56 36.07 15.26
CA SER A 112 3.73 35.41 14.66
C SER A 112 4.27 34.30 15.56
N GLN A 113 4.41 34.56 16.87
CA GLN A 113 4.81 33.54 17.85
C GLN A 113 3.85 32.35 17.89
N LEU A 114 2.53 32.59 17.87
CA LEU A 114 1.53 31.52 17.85
C LEU A 114 1.66 30.63 16.59
N VAL A 115 1.86 31.24 15.42
CA VAL A 115 2.06 30.54 14.15
C VAL A 115 3.32 29.69 14.20
N HIS A 116 4.43 30.26 14.67
CA HIS A 116 5.70 29.53 14.82
C HIS A 116 5.60 28.36 15.80
N VAL A 117 4.98 28.57 16.98
CA VAL A 117 4.78 27.48 17.96
C VAL A 117 3.92 26.37 17.37
N THR A 118 2.81 26.73 16.71
CA THR A 118 1.91 25.76 16.09
C THR A 118 2.65 24.97 15.01
N GLY A 119 3.34 25.65 14.10
CA GLY A 119 4.14 25.03 13.04
C GLY A 119 5.23 24.11 13.60
N CYS A 120 5.90 24.49 14.69
CA CYS A 120 6.97 23.70 15.29
C CYS A 120 6.41 22.43 15.93
N VAL A 121 5.30 22.55 16.66
CA VAL A 121 4.61 21.41 17.24
C VAL A 121 4.12 20.47 16.15
N THR A 122 3.42 20.97 15.13
CA THR A 122 2.93 20.12 14.04
C THR A 122 4.07 19.45 13.29
N ALA A 123 5.16 20.18 13.00
CA ALA A 123 6.35 19.62 12.36
C ALA A 123 6.98 18.50 13.19
N LEU A 124 7.07 18.65 14.53
CA LEU A 124 7.56 17.59 15.42
C LEU A 124 6.73 16.31 15.27
N PHE A 125 5.41 16.43 15.21
CA PHE A 125 4.53 15.27 15.03
C PHE A 125 4.70 14.60 13.66
N TYR A 126 4.71 15.39 12.58
CA TYR A 126 4.80 14.85 11.23
C TYR A 126 6.18 14.29 10.89
N VAL A 127 7.26 14.91 11.35
CA VAL A 127 8.63 14.51 11.00
C VAL A 127 9.18 13.42 11.93
N PHE A 128 8.79 13.41 13.20
CA PHE A 128 9.40 12.50 14.19
C PHE A 128 8.39 11.52 14.78
N ILE A 129 7.30 12.00 15.39
CA ILE A 129 6.43 11.14 16.21
C ILE A 129 5.69 10.11 15.34
N ILE A 130 5.05 10.56 14.25
CA ILE A 130 4.30 9.67 13.35
C ILE A 130 5.25 8.67 12.66
N PRO A 131 6.39 9.07 12.08
CA PRO A 131 7.42 8.15 11.59
C PRO A 131 7.89 7.13 12.62
N ALA A 132 8.23 7.56 13.84
CA ALA A 132 8.69 6.67 14.90
C ALA A 132 7.63 5.64 15.30
N ALA A 133 6.35 6.04 15.36
CA ALA A 133 5.24 5.12 15.62
C ALA A 133 5.10 4.07 14.51
N ASN A 134 5.17 4.47 13.23
CA ASN A 134 5.14 3.54 12.10
C ASN A 134 6.38 2.62 12.06
N LEU A 135 7.55 3.13 12.44
CA LEU A 135 8.76 2.32 12.56
C LEU A 135 8.63 1.28 13.67
N HIS A 136 8.07 1.66 14.82
CA HIS A 136 7.79 0.73 15.91
C HIS A 136 6.86 -0.41 15.48
N LEU A 137 5.79 -0.06 14.75
CA LEU A 137 4.87 -1.03 14.14
C LEU A 137 5.59 -1.99 13.19
N PHE A 138 6.44 -1.47 12.31
CA PHE A 138 7.23 -2.28 11.39
C PHE A 138 8.17 -3.24 12.12
N VAL A 139 8.90 -2.76 13.14
CA VAL A 139 9.80 -3.60 13.95
C VAL A 139 9.02 -4.70 14.67
N ARG A 140 7.87 -4.38 15.27
CA ARG A 140 7.00 -5.40 15.90
C ARG A 140 6.53 -6.44 14.91
N GLN A 141 6.03 -6.00 13.77
CA GLN A 141 5.58 -6.88 12.70
C GLN A 141 6.70 -7.81 12.22
N TYR A 142 7.91 -7.27 12.02
CA TYR A 142 9.08 -8.05 11.61
C TYR A 142 9.43 -9.15 12.63
N VAL A 143 9.41 -8.81 13.92
CA VAL A 143 9.67 -9.77 15.00
C VAL A 143 8.61 -10.87 15.01
N VAL A 144 7.34 -10.50 14.85
CA VAL A 144 6.19 -11.42 14.84
C VAL A 144 6.23 -12.37 13.64
N LEU A 145 6.62 -11.90 12.46
CA LEU A 145 6.65 -12.70 11.23
C LEU A 145 7.91 -13.57 11.10
N LYS A 146 8.93 -13.37 11.94
CA LYS A 146 10.16 -14.19 11.92
C LYS A 146 9.92 -15.72 11.89
N PRO A 147 8.92 -16.29 12.60
CA PRO A 147 8.65 -17.73 12.58
C PRO A 147 8.11 -18.27 11.25
N SER A 148 7.48 -17.45 10.39
CA SER A 148 6.90 -17.93 9.13
C SER A 148 7.95 -18.50 8.17
N LYS A 149 9.21 -18.07 8.31
CA LYS A 149 10.35 -18.50 7.49
C LYS A 149 10.88 -19.90 7.79
N THR A 150 10.26 -20.63 8.72
CA THR A 150 10.78 -21.93 9.20
C THR A 150 10.13 -23.14 8.55
N VAL A 151 9.12 -22.94 7.70
CA VAL A 151 8.35 -24.00 7.07
C VAL A 151 8.34 -23.78 5.57
N MET A 152 8.69 -24.82 4.80
CA MET A 152 8.44 -24.86 3.36
C MET A 152 7.47 -25.99 3.06
N ALA A 153 6.64 -25.82 2.05
CA ALA A 153 5.86 -26.92 1.51
C ALA A 153 6.40 -27.32 0.14
N VAL A 154 6.38 -28.62 -0.10
CA VAL A 154 6.69 -29.20 -1.41
C VAL A 154 5.43 -29.89 -1.89
N ALA A 155 4.98 -29.50 -3.08
CA ALA A 155 3.95 -30.23 -3.81
C ALA A 155 4.65 -31.21 -4.75
N GLU A 156 4.28 -32.48 -4.65
CA GLU A 156 4.83 -33.57 -5.47
C GLU A 156 3.68 -34.21 -6.23
N GLN A 157 3.89 -34.47 -7.52
CA GLN A 157 2.90 -35.16 -8.35
C GLN A 157 2.97 -36.66 -8.05
N THR A 158 1.83 -37.26 -7.76
CA THR A 158 1.69 -38.70 -7.52
C THR A 158 0.75 -39.31 -8.56
N THR A 159 0.70 -40.63 -8.63
CA THR A 159 -0.20 -41.36 -9.55
C THR A 159 -1.69 -41.13 -9.25
N ALA A 160 -2.03 -40.61 -8.07
CA ALA A 160 -3.41 -40.38 -7.62
C ALA A 160 -3.78 -38.88 -7.54
N GLY A 161 -2.92 -38.00 -8.05
CA GLY A 161 -3.09 -36.55 -8.00
C GLY A 161 -1.90 -35.83 -7.37
N TRP A 162 -2.11 -34.61 -6.89
CA TRP A 162 -1.06 -33.77 -6.32
C TRP A 162 -1.04 -33.85 -4.80
N LEU A 163 0.14 -34.00 -4.22
CA LEU A 163 0.31 -34.18 -2.79
C LEU A 163 1.24 -33.10 -2.23
N ALA A 164 0.71 -32.24 -1.37
CA ALA A 164 1.47 -31.19 -0.69
C ALA A 164 1.88 -31.63 0.73
N ARG A 165 3.18 -31.56 1.02
CA ARG A 165 3.77 -31.88 2.33
C ARG A 165 4.53 -30.68 2.87
N LEU A 166 4.39 -30.42 4.18
CA LEU A 166 5.27 -29.49 4.88
C LEU A 166 6.61 -30.16 5.18
N GLN A 167 7.69 -29.54 4.71
CA GLN A 167 9.05 -29.82 5.11
C GLN A 167 9.55 -28.71 6.05
N PRO A 168 9.84 -29.01 7.33
CA PRO A 168 10.42 -28.02 8.22
C PRO A 168 11.86 -27.69 7.80
N LEU A 169 12.16 -26.42 7.54
CA LEU A 169 13.52 -25.94 7.23
C LEU A 169 14.48 -26.07 8.42
N ARG A 170 13.92 -26.17 9.62
CA ARG A 170 14.66 -26.33 10.87
C ARG A 170 13.93 -27.34 11.73
N GLN A 171 14.62 -28.40 12.15
CA GLN A 171 14.09 -29.45 13.04
C GLN A 171 13.65 -28.85 14.37
N THR A 172 12.46 -28.27 14.40
CA THR A 172 11.80 -27.83 15.62
C THR A 172 10.97 -29.00 16.09
N LYS A 173 11.57 -29.86 16.93
CA LYS A 173 10.85 -30.94 17.62
C LYS A 173 9.71 -30.32 18.43
N GLY A 174 8.47 -30.74 18.15
CA GLY A 174 7.32 -30.47 19.02
C GLY A 174 6.41 -29.31 18.61
N ARG A 175 6.45 -28.81 17.36
CA ARG A 175 5.33 -27.97 16.90
C ARG A 175 4.15 -28.85 16.45
N PRO A 176 2.92 -28.57 16.92
CA PRO A 176 1.72 -29.24 16.42
C PRO A 176 1.60 -29.03 14.90
N GLN A 177 1.05 -30.02 14.18
CA GLN A 177 0.74 -29.93 12.76
C GLN A 177 -0.12 -28.69 12.51
N ASP A 178 0.48 -27.68 11.88
CA ASP A 178 -0.21 -26.43 11.58
C ASP A 178 -0.99 -26.61 10.28
N HIS A 179 -2.24 -27.06 10.43
CA HIS A 179 -3.14 -27.34 9.30
C HIS A 179 -3.36 -26.09 8.44
N GLU A 180 -3.25 -24.88 9.02
CA GLU A 180 -3.35 -23.62 8.25
C GLU A 180 -2.17 -23.43 7.29
N HIS A 181 -0.96 -23.84 7.68
CA HIS A 181 0.22 -23.77 6.81
C HIS A 181 0.16 -24.80 5.67
N LEU A 182 -0.33 -26.02 5.96
CA LEU A 182 -0.61 -27.04 4.94
C LEU A 182 -1.65 -26.53 3.93
N LEU A 183 -2.71 -25.93 4.43
CA LEU A 183 -3.77 -25.35 3.61
C LEU A 183 -3.24 -24.22 2.71
N ALA A 184 -2.44 -23.31 3.27
CA ALA A 184 -1.82 -22.23 2.52
C ALA A 184 -0.95 -22.74 1.37
N ALA A 185 -0.19 -23.81 1.61
CA ALA A 185 0.63 -24.46 0.59
C ALA A 185 -0.20 -25.13 -0.51
N ALA A 186 -1.21 -25.91 -0.14
CA ALA A 186 -2.10 -26.55 -1.10
C ALA A 186 -2.79 -25.51 -1.99
N VAL A 187 -3.33 -24.45 -1.38
CA VAL A 187 -3.99 -23.36 -2.10
C VAL A 187 -3.05 -22.60 -3.03
N ALA A 188 -1.81 -22.35 -2.59
CA ALA A 188 -0.81 -21.70 -3.43
C ALA A 188 -0.44 -22.55 -4.66
N HIS A 189 -0.47 -23.88 -4.53
CA HIS A 189 -0.26 -24.78 -5.66
C HIS A 189 -1.48 -24.83 -6.58
N MET A 190 -2.68 -24.98 -6.01
CA MET A 190 -3.95 -24.95 -6.74
C MET A 190 -4.08 -23.68 -7.60
N ALA A 191 -3.78 -22.50 -7.04
CA ALA A 191 -3.94 -21.22 -7.73
C ALA A 191 -2.97 -20.99 -8.90
N VAL A 192 -1.89 -21.78 -9.00
CA VAL A 192 -0.87 -21.64 -10.05
C VAL A 192 -0.94 -22.77 -11.07
N ALA A 193 -1.06 -24.01 -10.59
CA ALA A 193 -0.89 -25.22 -11.40
C ALA A 193 -2.21 -25.90 -11.79
N LEU A 194 -3.29 -25.69 -11.03
CA LEU A 194 -4.56 -26.38 -11.24
C LEU A 194 -5.63 -25.40 -11.74
N ARG A 195 -6.61 -25.93 -12.49
CA ARG A 195 -7.79 -25.19 -12.95
C ARG A 195 -9.04 -26.05 -12.79
N GLY A 196 -10.19 -25.40 -12.72
CA GLY A 196 -11.48 -26.07 -12.59
C GLY A 196 -11.77 -26.51 -11.15
N GLN A 197 -12.56 -27.56 -10.99
CA GLN A 197 -12.98 -28.05 -9.68
C GLN A 197 -11.91 -28.98 -9.09
N VAL A 198 -11.40 -28.61 -7.91
CA VAL A 198 -10.37 -29.36 -7.19
C VAL A 198 -10.93 -29.86 -5.86
N ARG A 199 -10.85 -31.17 -5.63
CA ARG A 199 -11.11 -31.82 -4.34
C ARG A 199 -9.86 -31.74 -3.49
N LEU A 200 -9.99 -31.17 -2.30
CA LEU A 200 -8.94 -31.03 -1.30
C LEU A 200 -9.26 -31.92 -0.09
N GLN A 201 -8.27 -32.66 0.39
CA GLN A 201 -8.38 -33.47 1.59
C GLN A 201 -7.11 -33.32 2.44
N LEU A 202 -7.24 -33.17 3.76
CA LEU A 202 -6.10 -33.22 4.69
C LEU A 202 -6.05 -34.60 5.33
N ARG A 203 -4.93 -35.31 5.17
CA ARG A 203 -4.74 -36.66 5.72
C ARG A 203 -3.32 -36.85 6.22
N ASP A 204 -3.15 -37.36 7.44
CA ASP A 204 -1.85 -37.68 8.03
C ASP A 204 -0.80 -36.53 7.97
N GLY A 205 -1.25 -35.27 8.04
CA GLY A 205 -0.39 -34.09 7.91
C GLY A 205 0.06 -33.77 6.50
N GLN A 206 -0.67 -34.24 5.50
CA GLN A 206 -0.48 -33.99 4.08
C GLN A 206 -1.77 -33.42 3.51
N ALA A 207 -1.66 -32.61 2.46
CA ALA A 207 -2.81 -32.11 1.72
C ALA A 207 -2.84 -32.76 0.34
N GLU A 208 -3.82 -33.62 0.11
CA GLU A 208 -4.09 -34.26 -1.18
C GLU A 208 -5.03 -33.39 -2.01
N MET A 209 -4.69 -33.16 -3.28
CA MET A 209 -5.42 -32.34 -4.23
C MET A 209 -5.70 -33.18 -5.49
N ARG A 210 -6.98 -33.35 -5.84
CA ARG A 210 -7.41 -34.10 -7.03
C ARG A 210 -8.32 -33.25 -7.90
N THR A 211 -8.09 -33.23 -9.21
CA THR A 211 -8.96 -32.55 -10.18
C THR A 211 -10.17 -33.42 -10.49
N ALA A 212 -11.38 -32.86 -10.45
CA ALA A 212 -12.62 -33.61 -10.68
C ALA A 212 -12.75 -34.20 -12.09
N GLU A 213 -12.01 -33.66 -13.07
CA GLU A 213 -12.07 -34.08 -14.48
C GLU A 213 -11.32 -35.40 -14.77
N GLU A 214 -10.39 -35.83 -13.90
CA GLU A 214 -9.61 -37.06 -14.11
C GLU A 214 -10.43 -38.35 -13.87
N GLU A 215 -11.65 -38.27 -13.31
CA GLU A 215 -12.54 -39.43 -13.16
C GLU A 215 -13.27 -39.82 -14.46
N PHE A 216 -13.19 -39.02 -15.54
CA PHE A 216 -14.04 -39.22 -16.73
C PHE A 216 -13.35 -39.69 -18.03
N HIS A 217 -12.03 -39.76 -18.14
CA HIS A 217 -11.38 -40.24 -19.37
C HIS A 217 -10.13 -41.10 -19.13
N THR A 218 -10.34 -42.41 -19.04
CA THR A 218 -9.28 -43.42 -19.01
C THR A 218 -8.73 -43.83 -20.39
N ASP A 219 -9.07 -43.19 -21.51
CA ASP A 219 -8.69 -43.71 -22.85
C ASP A 219 -8.27 -42.67 -23.92
N ALA A 220 -7.88 -41.45 -23.56
CA ALA A 220 -7.29 -40.53 -24.54
C ALA A 220 -6.12 -39.72 -23.96
N GLU A 221 -4.94 -40.33 -23.98
CA GLU A 221 -3.64 -39.66 -23.85
C GLU A 221 -3.46 -38.64 -25.00
N LEU A 222 -4.09 -37.48 -24.90
CA LEU A 222 -3.59 -36.26 -25.54
C LEU A 222 -2.66 -35.60 -24.53
N ASN A 223 -1.39 -35.91 -24.69
CA ASN A 223 -0.25 -35.45 -23.92
C ASN A 223 -0.07 -33.93 -24.06
N VAL A 224 -0.97 -33.16 -23.43
CA VAL A 224 -0.85 -31.69 -23.25
C VAL A 224 0.17 -31.37 -22.15
N SER A 225 0.53 -32.36 -21.33
CA SER A 225 1.64 -32.34 -20.36
C SER A 225 3.02 -32.12 -21.00
N GLY A 226 3.23 -32.54 -22.24
CA GLY A 226 4.52 -32.41 -22.93
C GLY A 226 4.90 -30.99 -23.40
N PHE A 227 4.01 -30.00 -23.29
CA PHE A 227 4.27 -28.62 -23.77
C PHE A 227 4.65 -27.62 -22.67
N LEU A 228 4.65 -28.04 -21.39
CA LEU A 228 4.93 -27.17 -20.22
C LEU A 228 6.25 -27.48 -19.50
N GLU A 229 6.98 -28.53 -19.91
CA GLU A 229 7.84 -29.24 -18.95
C GLU A 229 9.28 -28.73 -18.74
N THR A 230 9.81 -27.77 -19.51
CA THR A 230 11.27 -27.49 -19.41
C THR A 230 11.70 -26.09 -18.98
N ASP A 231 10.86 -25.05 -19.08
CA ASP A 231 11.18 -23.71 -18.52
C ASP A 231 10.08 -23.18 -17.58
N ASP A 232 8.81 -23.46 -17.87
CA ASP A 232 7.67 -22.94 -17.11
C ASP A 232 7.45 -23.63 -15.75
N SER A 233 7.95 -24.85 -15.56
CA SER A 233 7.85 -25.56 -14.28
C SER A 233 8.63 -24.86 -13.16
N THR A 234 9.80 -24.29 -13.48
CA THR A 234 10.63 -23.55 -12.51
C THR A 234 9.99 -22.21 -12.13
N THR A 235 9.40 -21.51 -13.09
CA THR A 235 8.73 -20.22 -12.83
C THR A 235 7.44 -20.44 -12.02
N GLN A 236 6.67 -21.49 -12.33
CA GLN A 236 5.46 -21.85 -11.60
C GLN A 236 5.77 -22.32 -10.17
N THR A 237 6.81 -23.12 -9.96
CA THR A 237 7.23 -23.54 -8.60
C THR A 237 7.71 -22.35 -7.76
N LEU A 238 8.51 -21.44 -8.34
CA LEU A 238 8.93 -20.20 -7.68
C LEU A 238 7.72 -19.32 -7.34
N ARG A 239 6.76 -19.19 -8.26
CA ARG A 239 5.55 -18.39 -8.03
C ARG A 239 4.65 -19.00 -6.97
N SER A 240 4.41 -20.31 -7.02
CA SER A 240 3.64 -21.03 -6.01
C SER A 240 4.28 -20.90 -4.63
N ARG A 241 5.62 -21.00 -4.54
CA ARG A 241 6.35 -20.75 -3.30
C ARG A 241 6.19 -19.32 -2.79
N ALA A 242 6.27 -18.31 -3.66
CA ALA A 242 6.05 -16.92 -3.28
C ALA A 242 4.62 -16.68 -2.73
N ILE A 243 3.61 -17.26 -3.39
CA ILE A 243 2.21 -17.18 -2.95
C ILE A 243 2.01 -17.93 -1.62
N MET A 244 2.64 -19.08 -1.44
CA MET A 244 2.62 -19.81 -0.18
C MET A 244 3.22 -18.96 0.95
N GLU A 245 4.42 -18.40 0.75
CA GLU A 245 5.07 -17.54 1.76
C GLU A 245 4.17 -16.35 2.13
N MET A 246 3.52 -15.73 1.16
CA MET A 246 2.52 -14.68 1.39
C MET A 246 1.35 -15.18 2.25
N LEU A 247 0.75 -16.33 1.89
CA LEU A 247 -0.40 -16.88 2.63
C LEU A 247 -0.01 -17.26 4.05
N VAL A 248 1.15 -17.89 4.26
CA VAL A 248 1.67 -18.22 5.60
C VAL A 248 1.92 -16.96 6.43
N GLU A 249 2.52 -15.91 5.85
CA GLU A 249 2.66 -14.62 6.53
C GLU A 249 1.30 -14.05 6.96
N ARG A 250 0.26 -14.18 6.12
CA ARG A 250 -1.10 -13.75 6.46
C ARG A 250 -1.71 -14.57 7.59
N CYS A 251 -1.51 -15.88 7.60
CA CYS A 251 -1.99 -16.76 8.68
C CYS A 251 -1.39 -16.34 10.02
N GLU A 252 -0.06 -16.19 10.08
CA GLU A 252 0.62 -15.75 11.30
C GLU A 252 0.21 -14.34 11.72
N MET A 253 0.11 -13.43 10.76
CA MET A 253 -0.35 -12.06 11.02
C MET A 253 -1.77 -12.05 11.57
N GLU A 254 -2.66 -12.89 11.05
CA GLU A 254 -4.03 -12.99 11.53
C GLU A 254 -4.10 -13.60 12.93
N ARG A 255 -3.34 -14.67 13.19
CA ARG A 255 -3.22 -15.28 14.51
C ARG A 255 -2.74 -14.26 15.54
N VAL A 256 -1.68 -13.53 15.24
CA VAL A 256 -1.15 -12.50 16.15
C VAL A 256 -2.08 -11.29 16.23
N SER A 257 -2.81 -10.95 15.18
CA SER A 257 -3.76 -9.83 15.19
C SER A 257 -4.90 -10.02 16.21
N THR A 258 -5.23 -11.26 16.56
CA THR A 258 -6.19 -11.55 17.63
C THR A 258 -5.63 -11.32 19.04
N GLN A 259 -4.30 -11.34 19.17
CA GLN A 259 -3.59 -11.21 20.45
C GLN A 259 -3.04 -9.79 20.67
N ASP A 260 -2.51 -9.15 19.63
CA ASP A 260 -1.99 -7.80 19.66
C ASP A 260 -2.96 -6.82 18.98
N ARG A 261 -3.57 -5.95 19.79
CA ARG A 261 -4.55 -4.94 19.38
C ARG A 261 -4.00 -3.98 18.32
N LEU A 262 -2.72 -3.63 18.42
CA LEU A 262 -2.07 -2.68 17.53
C LEU A 262 -1.93 -3.27 16.13
N LEU A 263 -1.48 -4.53 16.06
CA LEU A 263 -1.39 -5.30 14.82
C LEU A 263 -2.78 -5.64 14.27
N GLY A 264 -3.77 -5.86 15.15
CA GLY A 264 -5.19 -5.99 14.82
C GLY A 264 -5.75 -4.78 14.06
N GLY A 265 -5.53 -3.57 14.57
CA GLY A 265 -5.99 -2.34 13.92
C GLY A 265 -5.31 -2.08 12.56
N ALA A 266 -4.05 -2.50 12.42
CA ALA A 266 -3.26 -2.37 11.19
C ALA A 266 -3.48 -3.50 10.17
N LYS A 267 -4.19 -4.57 10.53
CA LYS A 267 -4.35 -5.80 9.72
C LYS A 267 -4.75 -5.52 8.27
N LYS A 268 -5.77 -4.67 8.07
CA LYS A 268 -6.26 -4.34 6.72
C LYS A 268 -5.19 -3.65 5.87
N THR A 269 -4.35 -2.81 6.47
CA THR A 269 -3.25 -2.12 5.79
C THR A 269 -2.17 -3.11 5.39
N PHE A 270 -1.78 -4.03 6.29
CA PHE A 270 -0.78 -5.05 5.99
C PHE A 270 -1.21 -5.98 4.84
N PHE A 271 -2.50 -6.34 4.78
CA PHE A 271 -3.02 -7.25 3.75
C PHE A 271 -3.13 -6.61 2.35
N GLN A 272 -2.89 -5.31 2.20
CA GLN A 272 -2.76 -4.66 0.89
C GLN A 272 -1.45 -5.01 0.19
N TYR A 273 -0.43 -5.41 0.96
CA TYR A 273 0.89 -5.74 0.45
C TYR A 273 0.97 -7.23 0.09
N ALA A 274 1.80 -7.55 -0.91
CA ALA A 274 2.07 -8.92 -1.35
C ALA A 274 2.69 -9.72 -0.20
N PHE A 275 3.62 -9.10 0.50
CA PHE A 275 4.15 -9.62 1.74
C PHE A 275 3.92 -8.58 2.81
N CYS A 276 3.57 -9.05 4.01
CA CYS A 276 3.36 -8.18 5.15
C CYS A 276 4.65 -7.35 5.41
N ARG A 277 5.83 -7.94 5.13
CA ARG A 277 7.13 -7.27 5.23
C ARG A 277 7.30 -6.02 4.36
N TYR A 278 6.54 -5.85 3.28
CA TYR A 278 6.65 -4.68 2.39
C TYR A 278 5.94 -3.43 2.91
N PHE A 279 5.40 -3.47 4.12
CA PHE A 279 4.83 -2.31 4.80
C PHE A 279 5.76 -1.09 4.86
N TRP A 280 7.10 -1.29 4.87
CA TRP A 280 8.06 -0.18 4.82
C TRP A 280 7.92 0.70 3.57
N MET A 281 7.37 0.17 2.47
CA MET A 281 7.13 0.97 1.26
C MET A 281 6.12 2.08 1.51
N GLN A 282 5.15 1.89 2.42
CA GLN A 282 4.24 2.96 2.81
C GLN A 282 4.98 4.14 3.44
N PHE A 283 6.03 3.85 4.20
CA PHE A 283 6.87 4.88 4.81
C PHE A 283 7.71 5.60 3.75
N VAL A 284 8.31 4.84 2.84
CA VAL A 284 9.11 5.41 1.75
C VAL A 284 8.29 6.26 0.80
N GLU A 285 7.08 5.84 0.43
CA GLU A 285 6.15 6.64 -0.39
C GLU A 285 5.75 7.96 0.31
N LYS A 286 5.55 7.94 1.63
CA LYS A 286 5.25 9.16 2.40
C LYS A 286 6.45 10.10 2.48
N LEU A 287 7.64 9.56 2.73
CA LEU A 287 8.88 10.34 2.73
C LEU A 287 9.16 10.93 1.34
N LEU A 288 8.90 10.16 0.29
CA LEU A 288 9.00 10.57 -1.10
C LEU A 288 8.11 11.79 -1.38
N ALA A 289 6.84 11.74 -0.97
CA ALA A 289 5.93 12.86 -1.13
C ALA A 289 6.42 14.12 -0.41
N VAL A 290 6.94 13.98 0.81
CA VAL A 290 7.54 15.10 1.56
C VAL A 290 8.79 15.62 0.85
N ALA A 291 9.66 14.74 0.35
CA ALA A 291 10.87 15.11 -0.38
C ALA A 291 10.53 15.86 -1.68
N LEU A 292 9.54 15.39 -2.45
CA LEU A 292 9.07 16.07 -3.65
C LEU A 292 8.57 17.48 -3.32
N LEU A 293 7.78 17.65 -2.24
CA LEU A 293 7.29 18.95 -1.81
C LEU A 293 8.40 19.92 -1.37
N ALA A 294 9.46 19.40 -0.76
CA ALA A 294 10.63 20.19 -0.36
C ALA A 294 11.47 20.62 -1.57
N VAL A 295 11.64 19.71 -2.55
CA VAL A 295 12.47 19.91 -3.73
C VAL A 295 11.86 20.89 -4.73
N VAL A 296 10.53 20.93 -4.86
CA VAL A 296 9.84 21.80 -5.83
C VAL A 296 10.16 23.29 -5.64
N SER A 297 10.56 23.72 -4.44
CA SER A 297 10.97 25.10 -4.16
C SER A 297 12.45 25.40 -4.39
N THR A 298 13.23 24.47 -4.96
CA THR A 298 14.68 24.64 -5.18
C THR A 298 15.00 24.99 -6.64
N ASP A 299 16.14 25.66 -6.87
CA ASP A 299 16.57 26.03 -8.23
C ASP A 299 16.78 24.81 -9.16
N ASN A 300 17.13 23.65 -8.56
CA ASN A 300 17.32 22.39 -9.27
C ASN A 300 16.10 21.46 -9.19
N ALA A 301 14.91 22.01 -8.98
CA ALA A 301 13.69 21.25 -8.76
C ALA A 301 13.46 20.16 -9.81
N LEU A 302 13.62 20.45 -11.11
CA LEU A 302 13.37 19.49 -12.18
C LEU A 302 14.25 18.23 -12.05
N HIS A 303 15.57 18.41 -11.95
CA HIS A 303 16.51 17.28 -11.90
C HIS A 303 16.30 16.42 -10.65
N LEU A 304 16.08 17.06 -9.51
CA LEU A 304 15.84 16.37 -8.25
C LEU A 304 14.49 15.64 -8.26
N VAL A 305 13.41 16.27 -8.75
CA VAL A 305 12.11 15.61 -8.93
C VAL A 305 12.25 14.40 -9.84
N LEU A 306 12.89 14.55 -11.00
CA LEU A 306 13.11 13.44 -11.95
C LEU A 306 13.88 12.28 -11.33
N ALA A 307 15.00 12.57 -10.66
CA ALA A 307 15.80 11.55 -9.99
C ALA A 307 14.95 10.80 -8.95
N ILE A 308 14.22 11.53 -8.12
CA ILE A 308 13.40 10.99 -7.05
C ILE A 308 12.28 10.08 -7.59
N VAL A 309 11.49 10.55 -8.57
CA VAL A 309 10.36 9.78 -9.10
C VAL A 309 10.80 8.58 -9.92
N LEU A 310 11.90 8.68 -10.69
CA LEU A 310 12.40 7.57 -11.50
C LEU A 310 13.03 6.48 -10.63
N VAL A 311 13.79 6.87 -9.59
CA VAL A 311 14.31 5.91 -8.60
C VAL A 311 13.16 5.20 -7.89
N MET A 312 12.09 5.93 -7.55
CA MET A 312 10.91 5.30 -6.96
C MET A 312 10.20 4.36 -7.93
N ALA A 313 10.00 4.76 -9.18
CA ALA A 313 9.40 3.92 -10.21
C ALA A 313 10.20 2.61 -10.38
N ALA A 314 11.53 2.71 -10.48
CA ALA A 314 12.42 1.55 -10.53
C ALA A 314 12.30 0.68 -9.27
N THR A 315 12.24 1.28 -8.09
CA THR A 315 12.09 0.56 -6.82
C THR A 315 10.76 -0.20 -6.77
N ILE A 316 9.64 0.43 -7.17
CA ILE A 316 8.32 -0.22 -7.24
C ILE A 316 8.33 -1.36 -8.26
N ALA A 317 8.93 -1.14 -9.44
CA ALA A 317 9.03 -2.16 -10.48
C ALA A 317 9.84 -3.39 -10.04
N MET A 318 10.92 -3.18 -9.28
CA MET A 318 11.77 -4.25 -8.75
C MET A 318 11.15 -4.96 -7.55
N VAL A 319 10.62 -4.21 -6.57
CA VAL A 319 10.13 -4.77 -5.30
C VAL A 319 8.72 -5.36 -5.43
N ARG A 320 7.87 -4.76 -6.29
CA ARG A 320 6.44 -5.08 -6.46
C ARG A 320 5.71 -5.26 -5.12
N PRO A 321 5.64 -4.20 -4.30
CA PRO A 321 5.22 -4.33 -2.90
C PRO A 321 3.75 -4.71 -2.72
N TYR A 322 2.86 -4.35 -3.65
CA TYR A 322 1.43 -4.56 -3.53
C TYR A 322 1.02 -5.98 -3.93
N LEU A 323 0.00 -6.50 -3.25
CA LEU A 323 -0.57 -7.82 -3.52
C LEU A 323 -1.07 -7.94 -4.96
N GLN A 324 -1.82 -6.93 -5.38
CA GLN A 324 -2.40 -6.87 -6.71
C GLN A 324 -1.32 -6.36 -7.67
N PRO A 325 -0.91 -7.15 -8.69
CA PRO A 325 0.07 -6.70 -9.67
C PRO A 325 -0.39 -5.42 -10.38
N GLN A 326 -1.70 -5.27 -10.60
CA GLN A 326 -2.31 -4.06 -11.18
C GLN A 326 -1.92 -2.79 -10.40
N MET A 327 -1.91 -2.86 -9.06
CA MET A 327 -1.55 -1.73 -8.22
C MET A 327 -0.05 -1.39 -8.33
N ASN A 328 0.83 -2.37 -8.48
CA ASN A 328 2.26 -2.13 -8.71
C ASN A 328 2.49 -1.42 -10.04
N ASP A 329 1.85 -1.90 -11.11
CA ASP A 329 1.97 -1.31 -12.45
C ASP A 329 1.39 0.11 -12.48
N LEU A 330 0.26 0.33 -11.82
CA LEU A 330 -0.36 1.65 -11.69
C LEU A 330 0.54 2.63 -10.94
N GLN A 331 1.13 2.20 -9.81
CA GLN A 331 2.03 3.04 -9.03
C GLN A 331 3.31 3.37 -9.81
N CYS A 332 3.92 2.37 -10.46
CA CYS A 332 5.08 2.58 -11.33
C CYS A 332 4.77 3.57 -12.46
N LEU A 333 3.66 3.36 -13.17
CA LEU A 333 3.23 4.24 -14.24
C LEU A 333 2.92 5.65 -13.74
N SER A 334 2.32 5.79 -12.55
CA SER A 334 2.04 7.09 -11.96
C SER A 334 3.31 7.89 -11.67
N MET A 335 4.38 7.23 -11.21
CA MET A 335 5.68 7.88 -10.97
C MET A 335 6.36 8.29 -12.29
N ILE A 336 6.28 7.45 -13.32
CA ILE A 336 6.77 7.78 -14.67
C ILE A 336 5.97 8.95 -15.26
N CYS A 337 4.65 8.95 -15.09
CA CYS A 337 3.78 10.05 -15.53
C CYS A 337 4.09 11.34 -14.77
N LEU A 338 4.39 11.27 -13.46
CA LEU A 338 4.82 12.43 -12.69
C LEU A 338 6.15 13.01 -13.21
N ALA A 339 7.08 12.16 -13.64
CA ALA A 339 8.32 12.55 -14.32
C ALA A 339 8.02 13.28 -15.64
N GLY A 340 7.16 12.70 -16.48
CA GLY A 340 6.73 13.28 -17.76
C GLY A 340 6.01 14.61 -17.58
N ALA A 341 5.17 14.72 -16.56
CA ALA A 341 4.50 15.98 -16.21
C ALA A 341 5.49 17.05 -15.77
N ALA A 342 6.48 16.71 -14.94
CA ALA A 342 7.53 17.65 -14.51
C ALA A 342 8.34 18.19 -15.70
N ILE A 343 8.72 17.33 -16.64
CA ILE A 343 9.38 17.74 -17.89
C ILE A 343 8.47 18.66 -18.72
N GLY A 344 7.20 18.27 -18.90
CA GLY A 344 6.24 19.06 -19.66
C GLY A 344 6.03 20.47 -19.08
N PHE A 345 5.96 20.60 -17.76
CA PHE A 345 5.85 21.91 -17.10
C PHE A 345 7.14 22.73 -17.22
N SER A 346 8.31 22.12 -17.06
CA SER A 346 9.57 22.85 -17.19
C SER A 346 9.80 23.34 -18.62
N ALA A 347 9.54 22.51 -19.62
CA ALA A 347 9.69 22.89 -21.03
C ALA A 347 8.60 23.85 -21.53
N GLY A 348 7.43 23.90 -20.89
CA GLY A 348 6.38 24.86 -21.24
C GLY A 348 6.76 26.32 -20.95
N THR A 349 7.74 26.57 -20.08
CA THR A 349 8.21 27.93 -19.76
C THR A 349 8.98 28.59 -20.91
N SER A 350 9.52 27.82 -21.85
CA SER A 350 10.29 28.34 -23.00
C SER A 350 9.43 28.72 -24.21
N GLY A 351 8.10 28.80 -24.06
CA GLY A 351 7.18 29.29 -25.10
C GLY A 351 6.68 28.25 -26.10
N ASP A 352 7.17 27.01 -26.04
CA ASP A 352 6.76 25.93 -26.93
C ASP A 352 5.47 25.25 -26.44
N ALA A 353 4.34 25.60 -27.07
CA ALA A 353 3.01 25.06 -26.74
C ALA A 353 2.88 23.52 -26.83
N HIS A 354 3.82 22.84 -27.51
CA HIS A 354 3.79 21.39 -27.69
C HIS A 354 4.04 20.59 -26.38
N TRP A 355 4.79 21.13 -25.42
CA TRP A 355 5.14 20.41 -24.18
C TRP A 355 4.01 20.35 -23.15
N LEU A 356 3.03 21.25 -23.24
CA LEU A 356 1.82 21.23 -22.40
C LEU A 356 0.94 19.99 -22.65
N TRP A 357 0.99 19.43 -23.86
CA TRP A 357 0.27 18.18 -24.16
C TRP A 357 0.87 17.00 -23.40
N LEU A 358 2.19 16.97 -23.22
CA LEU A 358 2.87 15.90 -22.48
C LEU A 358 2.38 15.84 -21.03
N SER A 359 2.25 16.99 -20.34
CA SER A 359 1.75 17.01 -18.96
C SER A 359 0.29 16.57 -18.87
N ARG A 360 -0.57 17.03 -19.80
CA ARG A 360 -1.99 16.62 -19.86
C ARG A 360 -2.15 15.12 -20.08
N VAL A 361 -1.42 14.55 -21.03
CA VAL A 361 -1.46 13.11 -21.31
C VAL A 361 -0.92 12.33 -20.12
N SER A 362 0.17 12.80 -19.50
CA SER A 362 0.75 12.17 -18.30
C SER A 362 -0.25 12.11 -17.15
N PHE A 363 -1.10 13.13 -16.94
CA PHE A 363 -2.14 13.08 -15.93
C PHE A 363 -3.29 12.13 -16.29
N LEU A 364 -3.62 11.97 -17.57
CA LEU A 364 -4.71 11.09 -18.02
C LEU A 364 -4.32 9.61 -17.96
N LEU A 365 -3.07 9.28 -18.25
CA LEU A 365 -2.62 7.91 -18.48
C LEU A 365 -2.82 6.95 -17.29
N PRO A 366 -2.57 7.33 -16.02
CA PRO A 366 -2.87 6.47 -14.87
C PRO A 366 -4.36 6.13 -14.74
N PHE A 367 -5.27 7.05 -15.11
CA PHE A 367 -6.71 6.79 -15.08
C PHE A 367 -7.14 5.80 -16.16
N LEU A 368 -6.55 5.93 -17.36
CA LEU A 368 -6.78 4.96 -18.44
C LEU A 368 -6.28 3.58 -18.05
N LEU A 369 -5.07 3.48 -17.49
CA LEU A 369 -4.56 2.20 -17.00
C LEU A 369 -5.48 1.62 -15.92
N ALA A 370 -5.87 2.42 -14.93
CA ALA A 370 -6.78 1.97 -13.88
C ALA A 370 -8.12 1.46 -14.46
N ALA A 371 -8.68 2.15 -15.46
CA ALA A 371 -9.90 1.71 -16.15
C ALA A 371 -9.71 0.37 -16.89
N THR A 372 -8.58 0.19 -17.57
CA THR A 372 -8.26 -1.07 -18.27
C THR A 372 -8.02 -2.23 -17.31
N GLN A 373 -7.44 -1.96 -16.13
CA GLN A 373 -7.16 -2.95 -15.10
C GLN A 373 -8.42 -3.49 -14.42
N VAL A 374 -9.51 -2.71 -14.38
CA VAL A 374 -10.82 -3.18 -13.89
C VAL A 374 -11.38 -4.33 -14.73
N LEU A 375 -10.99 -4.40 -16.01
CA LEU A 375 -11.42 -5.44 -16.94
C LEU A 375 -10.51 -6.68 -16.92
N GLN A 376 -9.38 -6.65 -16.20
CA GLN A 376 -8.45 -7.76 -16.18
C GLN A 376 -8.91 -8.85 -15.18
N PRO A 377 -8.68 -10.13 -15.49
CA PRO A 377 -9.00 -11.22 -14.58
C PRO A 377 -8.19 -11.15 -13.29
N ASP A 378 -8.70 -11.81 -12.25
CA ASP A 378 -8.00 -11.96 -10.97
C ASP A 378 -6.58 -12.52 -11.17
N SER A 379 -5.59 -11.87 -10.56
CA SER A 379 -4.23 -12.41 -10.46
C SER A 379 -4.21 -13.71 -9.64
N CYS A 380 -3.24 -14.61 -9.88
CA CYS A 380 -3.07 -15.85 -9.10
C CYS A 380 -2.97 -15.58 -7.59
N GLU A 381 -2.39 -14.45 -7.18
CA GLU A 381 -2.25 -14.02 -5.80
C GLU A 381 -3.62 -13.67 -5.17
N ALA A 382 -4.49 -13.01 -5.93
CA ALA A 382 -5.86 -12.70 -5.53
C ALA A 382 -6.73 -13.97 -5.49
N LEU A 383 -6.60 -14.84 -6.50
CA LEU A 383 -7.24 -16.15 -6.55
C LEU A 383 -6.83 -17.00 -5.33
N ALA A 384 -5.54 -17.11 -5.04
CA ALA A 384 -5.03 -17.85 -3.89
C ALA A 384 -5.56 -17.29 -2.56
N ALA A 385 -5.63 -15.96 -2.42
CA ALA A 385 -6.21 -15.33 -1.24
C ALA A 385 -7.70 -15.67 -1.06
N ARG A 386 -8.47 -15.69 -2.16
CA ARG A 386 -9.89 -16.05 -2.17
C ARG A 386 -10.10 -17.53 -1.83
N LEU A 387 -9.38 -18.42 -2.52
CA LEU A 387 -9.40 -19.87 -2.29
C LEU A 387 -8.99 -20.20 -0.85
N TYR A 388 -7.99 -19.48 -0.30
CA TYR A 388 -7.57 -19.67 1.07
C TYR A 388 -8.67 -19.30 2.07
N GLN A 389 -9.39 -18.21 1.82
CA GLN A 389 -10.54 -17.82 2.66
C GLN A 389 -11.66 -18.86 2.61
N GLU A 390 -11.98 -19.36 1.41
CA GLU A 390 -13.01 -20.40 1.24
C GLU A 390 -12.60 -21.72 1.92
N ALA A 391 -11.39 -22.20 1.64
CA ALA A 391 -10.88 -23.44 2.20
C ALA A 391 -10.74 -23.35 3.72
N ARG A 392 -10.45 -22.15 4.26
CA ARG A 392 -10.40 -21.94 5.71
C ARG A 392 -11.77 -22.00 6.37
N GLN A 393 -12.83 -21.53 5.71
CA GLN A 393 -14.20 -21.69 6.23
C GLN A 393 -14.57 -23.17 6.35
N LYS A 394 -14.06 -24.00 5.43
CA LYS A 394 -14.25 -25.46 5.39
C LYS A 394 -13.14 -26.24 6.13
N LEU A 395 -12.24 -25.54 6.84
CA LEU A 395 -11.17 -26.16 7.63
C LEU A 395 -11.65 -27.19 8.67
N PRO A 396 -12.78 -27.02 9.39
CA PRO A 396 -13.23 -28.06 10.32
C PRO A 396 -13.58 -29.38 9.60
N GLU A 397 -14.17 -29.33 8.39
CA GLU A 397 -14.46 -30.52 7.59
C GLU A 397 -13.18 -31.18 7.09
N LEU A 398 -12.21 -30.38 6.64
CA LEU A 398 -10.89 -30.87 6.24
C LEU A 398 -10.16 -31.57 7.40
N LYS A 399 -10.33 -31.10 8.64
CA LYS A 399 -9.76 -31.75 9.84
C LYS A 399 -10.43 -33.08 10.19
N GLU A 400 -11.66 -33.29 9.74
CA GLU A 400 -12.37 -34.57 9.84
C GLU A 400 -12.03 -35.50 8.65
N GLU A 401 -10.99 -35.17 7.88
CA GLU A 401 -10.56 -35.89 6.68
C GLU A 401 -11.64 -35.97 5.59
N LYS A 402 -12.60 -35.05 5.58
CA LYS A 402 -13.62 -34.97 4.52
C LYS A 402 -13.05 -34.30 3.28
N GLU A 403 -13.44 -34.79 2.11
CA GLU A 403 -13.13 -34.15 0.84
C GLU A 403 -13.95 -32.87 0.68
N VAL A 404 -13.27 -31.79 0.34
CA VAL A 404 -13.88 -30.48 0.13
C VAL A 404 -13.60 -30.03 -1.30
N GLU A 405 -14.66 -29.66 -2.01
CA GLU A 405 -14.56 -29.11 -3.36
C GLU A 405 -14.33 -27.59 -3.31
N LEU A 406 -13.34 -27.16 -4.08
CA LEU A 406 -12.97 -25.76 -4.29
C LEU A 406 -12.99 -25.46 -5.79
N MET A 407 -13.59 -24.33 -6.16
CA MET A 407 -13.67 -23.90 -7.56
C MET A 407 -12.46 -23.02 -7.91
N VAL A 408 -11.50 -23.58 -8.63
CA VAL A 408 -10.27 -22.92 -9.08
C VAL A 408 -10.49 -22.33 -10.47
N GLU A 409 -11.40 -21.34 -10.54
CA GLU A 409 -11.63 -20.56 -11.75
C GLU A 409 -11.23 -19.10 -11.55
N MET A 410 -10.51 -18.55 -12.52
CA MET A 410 -10.30 -17.12 -12.59
C MET A 410 -11.63 -16.48 -13.00
N VAL A 411 -12.22 -15.68 -12.12
CA VAL A 411 -13.44 -14.94 -12.45
C VAL A 411 -13.04 -13.85 -13.42
N SER A 412 -13.35 -14.03 -14.70
CA SER A 412 -13.36 -12.95 -15.68
C SER A 412 -14.73 -12.27 -15.60
N PHE A 413 -14.78 -11.03 -15.10
CA PHE A 413 -15.98 -10.22 -15.24
C PHE A 413 -16.13 -9.81 -16.70
N LEU A 414 -17.02 -10.49 -17.43
CA LEU A 414 -17.54 -10.07 -18.74
C LEU A 414 -19.06 -10.05 -18.69
#